data_AF-V4PPQ5-F1
#
_entry.id   AF-V4PPQ5-F1
#
_cell.length_a   1.000
_cell.length_b   1.000
_cell.length_c   1.000
_cell.angle_alpha   90.00
_cell.angle_beta   90.00
_cell.angle_gamma   90.00
#
_symmetry.space_group_name_H-M   'P 1'
#
loop_
_entity.id
_entity.type
_entity.pdbx_description
1 polymer ?
#
loop_
_entity_poly.entity_id
_entity_poly.type
_entity_poly.pdbx_seq_one_letter_code
_entity_poly.pdbx_strand_id
1 'polypeptide(L)'
;MFVDLTVDLIEATVQLDQPINEAKRMVGTGFLVEVPQPGGAAPQVVLVTAAHVFEKMPAPDVRVGWRYLNAQGTWVYEPSTIKIRTANGPAWYQHPTQDIAVIPVQAPATFKDQAIPQAMLGDETTFVTEKVKAGEEMMTLGYPHGLSANVAGFPILRAGKVASYPLSPSTAYPTFLIDLTAVPGNSGGPVFMTTEGPKGKTFVAGVLIKQVEDDNQRLELGVVADAIFVRETIDIMQRGQATGALSQPRLTPGLPAPVQTPGGPTTDTKDMTDRKTDPAGQAAKPSGATN
;
A
#
# COMPACT_ATOMS: atom_id res chain seq x y z
N MET A 1 -18.34 -6.26 20.13
CA MET A 1 -17.38 -5.14 20.30
C MET A 1 -16.90 -4.81 18.91
N PHE A 2 -17.11 -3.59 18.43
CA PHE A 2 -16.53 -3.15 17.16
C PHE A 2 -15.02 -3.09 17.35
N VAL A 3 -14.26 -3.75 16.49
CA VAL A 3 -12.80 -3.61 16.46
C VAL A 3 -12.52 -2.42 15.56
N ASP A 4 -12.11 -1.30 16.16
CA ASP A 4 -11.65 -0.15 15.39
C ASP A 4 -10.21 -0.40 14.91
N LEU A 5 -10.11 -1.10 13.78
CA LEU A 5 -8.84 -1.38 13.11
C LEU A 5 -8.04 -0.10 12.80
N THR A 6 -8.67 1.08 12.78
CA THR A 6 -7.98 2.34 12.49
C THR A 6 -6.88 2.61 13.51
N VAL A 7 -7.20 2.53 14.80
CA VAL A 7 -6.25 2.86 15.87
C VAL A 7 -5.17 1.79 15.93
N ASP A 8 -5.55 0.52 15.85
CA ASP A 8 -4.60 -0.60 15.82
C ASP A 8 -3.58 -0.45 14.67
N LEU A 9 -4.03 -0.07 13.47
CA LEU A 9 -3.15 0.18 12.33
C LEU A 9 -2.33 1.47 12.47
N ILE A 10 -2.87 2.54 13.06
CA ILE A 10 -2.10 3.75 13.37
C ILE A 10 -0.93 3.41 14.28
N GLU A 11 -1.17 2.58 15.29
CA GLU A 11 -0.12 2.11 16.20
C GLU A 11 0.86 1.17 15.48
N ALA A 12 0.38 0.23 14.66
CA ALA A 12 1.19 -0.72 13.91
C ALA A 12 2.06 -0.11 12.81
N THR A 13 1.69 1.05 12.25
CA THR A 13 2.33 1.61 11.05
C THR A 13 3.52 2.50 11.41
N VAL A 14 4.71 2.13 10.95
CA VAL A 14 5.99 2.78 11.29
C VAL A 14 6.62 3.45 10.09
N GLN A 15 7.37 4.52 10.36
CA GLN A 15 8.19 5.18 9.37
C GLN A 15 9.45 4.36 9.10
N LEU A 16 9.79 4.19 7.83
CA LEU A 16 11.06 3.61 7.40
C LEU A 16 11.89 4.69 6.73
N ASP A 17 13.12 4.87 7.18
CA ASP A 17 13.98 5.87 6.57
C ASP A 17 15.47 5.56 6.60
N GLN A 18 16.16 6.14 5.62
CA GLN A 18 17.61 6.06 5.51
C GLN A 18 18.17 7.42 5.09
N PRO A 19 19.03 8.06 5.91
CA PRO A 19 19.75 9.25 5.49
C PRO A 19 20.73 8.89 4.37
N ILE A 20 20.67 9.65 3.28
CA ILE A 20 21.60 9.51 2.14
C ILE A 20 22.73 10.53 2.24
N ASN A 21 22.37 11.76 2.62
CA ASN A 21 23.28 12.84 2.99
C ASN A 21 22.51 13.84 3.88
N GLU A 22 23.15 14.95 4.27
CA GLU A 22 22.53 15.97 5.14
C GLU A 22 21.20 16.53 4.61
N ALA A 23 21.02 16.61 3.28
CA ALA A 23 19.85 17.21 2.64
C ALA A 23 18.82 16.19 2.14
N LYS A 24 19.18 14.91 2.02
CA LYS A 24 18.36 13.89 1.37
C LYS A 24 18.20 12.66 2.25
N ARG A 25 16.94 12.25 2.41
CA ARG A 25 16.53 11.02 3.08
C ARG A 25 15.67 10.19 2.15
N MET A 26 15.88 8.89 2.14
CA MET A 26 14.91 7.95 1.58
C MET A 26 13.88 7.63 2.64
N VAL A 27 12.62 7.57 2.22
CA VAL A 27 11.47 7.39 3.12
C VAL A 27 10.48 6.40 2.52
N GLY A 28 9.91 5.59 3.40
CA GLY A 28 8.82 4.68 3.11
C GLY A 28 7.97 4.47 4.36
N THR A 29 6.95 3.65 4.19
CA THR A 29 6.06 3.23 5.26
C THR A 29 6.17 1.71 5.41
N GLY A 30 6.02 1.20 6.62
CA GLY A 30 5.71 -0.21 6.82
C GLY A 30 4.74 -0.38 7.98
N PHE A 31 4.22 -1.58 8.18
CA PHE A 31 3.32 -1.88 9.29
C PHE A 31 3.62 -3.24 9.90
N LEU A 32 3.34 -3.36 11.19
CA LEU A 32 3.66 -4.53 11.99
C LEU A 32 2.52 -5.54 11.95
N VAL A 33 2.86 -6.80 11.69
CA VAL A 33 1.93 -7.94 11.70
C VAL A 33 2.42 -8.99 12.67
N GLU A 34 1.52 -9.46 13.52
CA GLU A 34 1.74 -10.60 14.40
C GLU A 34 1.41 -11.90 13.66
N VAL A 35 2.43 -12.75 13.52
CA VAL A 35 2.39 -14.01 12.77
C VAL A 35 2.41 -15.19 13.75
N PRO A 36 1.37 -16.03 13.78
CA PRO A 36 1.36 -17.26 14.58
C PRO A 36 2.52 -18.18 14.20
N GLN A 37 3.18 -18.75 15.20
CA GLN A 37 4.27 -19.70 14.99
C GLN A 37 3.78 -21.16 15.09
N PRO A 38 4.31 -22.08 14.27
CA PRO A 38 4.00 -23.50 14.39
C PRO A 38 4.31 -24.03 15.79
N GLY A 39 3.53 -25.02 16.24
CA GLY A 39 3.80 -25.73 17.50
C GLY A 39 3.49 -24.93 18.78
N GLY A 40 2.75 -23.81 18.69
CA GLY A 40 2.30 -23.04 19.85
C GLY A 40 3.38 -22.16 20.47
N ALA A 41 4.48 -21.90 19.77
CA ALA A 41 5.46 -20.91 20.17
C ALA A 41 4.85 -19.49 20.17
N ALA A 42 5.48 -18.57 20.89
CA ALA A 42 5.05 -17.18 20.93
C ALA A 42 4.97 -16.59 19.51
N PRO A 43 3.95 -15.77 19.20
CA PRO A 43 3.85 -15.15 17.89
C PRO A 43 5.10 -14.33 17.54
N GLN A 44 5.42 -14.29 16.25
CA GLN A 44 6.54 -13.51 15.72
C GLN A 44 6.00 -12.22 15.11
N VAL A 45 6.63 -11.09 15.43
CA VAL A 45 6.32 -9.82 14.76
C VAL A 45 7.15 -9.69 13.49
N VAL A 46 6.48 -9.30 12.41
CA VAL A 46 7.11 -8.97 11.13
C VAL A 46 6.75 -7.56 10.72
N LEU A 47 7.66 -6.90 10.03
CA LEU A 47 7.43 -5.63 9.36
C LEU A 47 7.12 -5.90 7.88
N VAL A 48 5.96 -5.42 7.43
CA VAL A 48 5.51 -5.48 6.04
C VAL A 48 5.74 -4.12 5.38
N THR A 49 6.24 -4.11 4.14
CA THR A 49 6.39 -2.91 3.32
C THR A 49 6.37 -3.24 1.82
N ALA A 50 6.48 -2.24 0.95
CA ALA A 50 6.74 -2.46 -0.46
C ALA A 50 8.21 -2.83 -0.68
N ALA A 51 8.51 -3.84 -1.49
CA ALA A 51 9.88 -4.33 -1.64
C ALA A 51 10.85 -3.26 -2.14
N HIS A 52 10.40 -2.41 -3.06
CA HIS A 52 11.24 -1.34 -3.58
C HIS A 52 11.68 -0.31 -2.51
N VAL A 53 11.00 -0.24 -1.35
CA VAL A 53 11.43 0.63 -0.23
C VAL A 53 12.82 0.21 0.25
N PHE A 54 13.02 -1.10 0.47
CA PHE A 54 14.34 -1.64 0.85
C PHE A 54 15.31 -1.71 -0.33
N GLU A 55 14.83 -1.95 -1.55
CA GLU A 55 15.70 -1.99 -2.73
C GLU A 55 16.36 -0.64 -3.01
N LYS A 56 15.61 0.46 -2.88
CA LYS A 56 16.11 1.81 -3.13
C LYS A 56 17.09 2.28 -2.05
N MET A 57 16.96 1.80 -0.82
CA MET A 57 17.85 2.14 0.30
C MET A 57 19.26 1.53 0.10
N PRO A 58 20.30 2.36 -0.18
CA PRO A 58 21.63 1.84 -0.49
C PRO A 58 22.39 1.27 0.71
N ALA A 59 22.19 1.80 1.92
CA ALA A 59 22.92 1.36 3.10
C ALA A 59 22.35 0.02 3.64
N PRO A 60 23.14 -0.76 4.39
CA PRO A 60 22.71 -2.07 4.89
C PRO A 60 21.64 -2.00 5.99
N ASP A 61 21.48 -0.83 6.62
CA ASP A 61 20.59 -0.63 7.75
C ASP A 61 19.49 0.38 7.42
N VAL A 62 18.27 0.14 7.89
CA VAL A 62 17.16 1.09 7.83
C VAL A 62 16.81 1.54 9.23
N ARG A 63 16.46 2.82 9.40
CA ARG A 63 15.88 3.32 10.64
C ARG A 63 14.38 3.08 10.64
N VAL A 64 13.87 2.54 11.74
CA VAL A 64 12.46 2.29 11.99
C VAL A 64 11.99 3.20 13.11
N GLY A 65 10.90 3.92 12.86
CA GLY A 65 10.32 4.88 13.80
C GLY A 65 9.42 4.24 14.86
N TRP A 66 10.01 3.65 15.90
CA TRP A 66 9.24 3.04 17.00
C TRP A 66 8.57 4.08 17.90
N ARG A 67 7.42 3.72 18.47
CA ARG A 67 6.66 4.55 19.41
C ARG A 67 6.12 3.75 20.59
N TYR A 68 6.24 4.26 21.81
CA TYR A 68 5.64 3.62 22.99
C TYR A 68 4.92 4.63 23.87
N LEU A 69 3.91 4.15 24.58
CA LEU A 69 3.23 4.93 25.60
C LEU A 69 3.99 4.79 26.93
N ASN A 70 4.54 5.89 27.44
CA ASN A 70 5.25 5.85 28.72
C ASN A 70 4.27 5.74 29.91
N ALA A 71 4.81 5.55 31.13
CA ALA A 71 4.00 5.43 32.35
C ALA A 71 3.17 6.69 32.68
N GLN A 72 3.49 7.82 32.08
CA GLN A 72 2.79 9.10 32.21
C GLN A 72 1.70 9.29 31.13
N GLY A 73 1.45 8.30 30.27
CA GLY A 73 0.46 8.37 29.20
C GLY A 73 0.88 9.25 28.03
N THR A 74 2.18 9.52 27.87
CA THR A 74 2.71 10.29 26.75
C THR A 74 3.39 9.37 25.74
N TRP A 75 3.07 9.57 24.46
CA TRP A 75 3.73 8.86 23.37
C TRP A 75 5.16 9.38 23.15
N VAL A 76 6.12 8.46 23.16
CA VAL A 76 7.54 8.73 22.94
C VAL A 76 7.98 8.11 21.63
N TYR A 77 8.67 8.90 20.80
CA TYR A 77 9.29 8.46 19.56
C TYR A 77 10.75 8.05 19.80
N GLU A 78 11.08 6.79 19.59
CA GLU A 78 12.41 6.22 19.86
C GLU A 78 12.86 5.35 18.67
N PRO A 79 13.37 5.96 17.60
CA PRO A 79 13.74 5.21 16.41
C PRO A 79 15.01 4.38 16.64
N SER A 80 15.07 3.19 16.05
CA SER A 80 16.27 2.36 16.04
C SER A 80 16.55 1.78 14.67
N THR A 81 17.74 1.23 14.45
CA THR A 81 18.13 0.64 13.17
C THR A 81 17.93 -0.87 13.16
N ILE A 82 17.49 -1.38 12.01
CA ILE A 82 17.48 -2.83 11.71
C ILE A 82 18.28 -3.08 10.43
N LYS A 83 18.90 -4.26 10.34
CA LYS A 83 19.65 -4.67 9.14
C LYS A 83 18.67 -5.13 8.06
N ILE A 84 18.76 -4.55 6.86
CA ILE A 84 18.03 -4.99 5.66
C ILE A 84 18.94 -5.70 4.66
N ARG A 85 20.26 -5.61 4.83
CA ARG A 85 21.25 -6.34 4.02
C ARG A 85 22.36 -6.91 4.88
N THR A 86 22.82 -8.09 4.50
CA THR A 86 23.95 -8.80 5.11
C THR A 86 24.98 -9.13 4.01
N ALA A 87 26.14 -9.66 4.40
CA ALA A 87 27.11 -10.18 3.44
C ALA A 87 26.53 -11.28 2.53
N ASN A 88 25.49 -11.99 2.99
CA ASN A 88 24.85 -13.11 2.29
C ASN A 88 23.63 -12.68 1.45
N GLY A 89 23.33 -11.37 1.39
CA GLY A 89 22.19 -10.82 0.64
C GLY A 89 21.14 -10.14 1.53
N PRO A 90 19.89 -10.00 1.04
CA PRO A 90 18.83 -9.31 1.77
C PRO A 90 18.52 -10.03 3.10
N ALA A 91 18.19 -9.25 4.12
CA ALA A 91 17.73 -9.75 5.43
C ALA A 91 16.19 -9.88 5.49
N TRP A 92 15.52 -9.74 4.35
CA TRP A 92 14.07 -9.69 4.19
C TRP A 92 13.63 -10.66 3.08
N TYR A 93 12.35 -11.01 3.10
CA TYR A 93 11.72 -11.92 2.17
C TYR A 93 10.85 -11.14 1.19
N GLN A 94 10.88 -11.52 -0.09
CA GLN A 94 10.16 -10.85 -1.17
C GLN A 94 9.11 -11.77 -1.78
N HIS A 95 7.97 -11.22 -2.16
CA HIS A 95 7.02 -11.94 -3.01
C HIS A 95 7.60 -12.16 -4.42
N PRO A 96 7.49 -13.35 -5.04
CA PRO A 96 8.14 -13.64 -6.32
C PRO A 96 7.58 -12.86 -7.51
N THR A 97 6.39 -12.27 -7.41
CA THR A 97 5.72 -11.57 -8.52
C THR A 97 5.13 -10.21 -8.14
N GLN A 98 5.15 -9.84 -6.86
CA GLN A 98 4.51 -8.61 -6.37
C GLN A 98 5.50 -7.80 -5.56
N ASP A 99 5.29 -6.48 -5.52
CA ASP A 99 6.19 -5.53 -4.83
C ASP A 99 5.94 -5.51 -3.31
N ILE A 100 6.10 -6.67 -2.67
CA ILE A 100 5.86 -6.89 -1.24
C ILE A 100 7.14 -7.44 -0.60
N ALA A 101 7.49 -6.88 0.55
CA ALA A 101 8.57 -7.37 1.40
C ALA A 101 8.10 -7.58 2.84
N VAL A 102 8.64 -8.63 3.47
CA VAL A 102 8.41 -8.97 4.87
C VAL A 102 9.77 -9.19 5.55
N ILE A 103 9.98 -8.59 6.71
CA ILE A 103 11.18 -8.78 7.52
C ILE A 103 10.83 -9.09 8.98
N PRO A 104 11.33 -10.19 9.56
CA PRO A 104 11.31 -10.41 11.00
C PRO A 104 11.91 -9.22 11.76
N VAL A 105 11.20 -8.70 12.76
CA VAL A 105 11.74 -7.62 13.61
C VAL A 105 11.62 -8.00 15.08
N GLN A 106 12.63 -7.58 15.85
CA GLN A 106 12.54 -7.58 17.30
C GLN A 106 12.06 -6.19 17.72
N ALA A 107 10.74 -6.01 17.76
CA ALA A 107 10.17 -4.83 18.40
C ALA A 107 10.64 -4.80 19.87
N PRO A 108 11.11 -3.66 20.40
CA PRO A 108 11.55 -3.64 21.79
C PRO A 108 10.37 -3.99 22.71
N ALA A 109 10.65 -4.52 23.91
CA ALA A 109 9.61 -5.14 24.75
C ALA A 109 8.44 -4.20 25.12
N THR A 110 8.70 -2.89 25.16
CA THR A 110 7.72 -1.81 25.38
C THR A 110 6.80 -1.53 24.17
N PHE A 111 7.03 -2.21 23.04
CA PHE A 111 6.35 -1.99 21.75
C PHE A 111 5.63 -3.25 21.25
N LYS A 112 5.66 -4.34 22.04
CA LYS A 112 5.27 -5.69 21.60
C LYS A 112 3.82 -5.81 21.13
N ASP A 113 2.93 -4.95 21.63
CA ASP A 113 1.49 -5.13 21.44
C ASP A 113 0.90 -4.28 20.31
N GLN A 114 1.73 -3.66 19.47
CA GLN A 114 1.25 -2.77 18.39
C GLN A 114 1.06 -3.49 17.05
N ALA A 115 1.41 -4.77 16.94
CA ALA A 115 1.26 -5.51 15.69
C ALA A 115 -0.17 -5.99 15.51
N ILE A 116 -0.74 -5.80 14.32
CA ILE A 116 -2.07 -6.35 14.02
C ILE A 116 -2.00 -7.87 13.82
N PRO A 117 -3.01 -8.64 14.22
CA PRO A 117 -3.04 -10.07 13.93
C PRO A 117 -3.01 -10.34 12.42
N GLN A 118 -2.25 -11.34 11.96
CA GLN A 118 -2.24 -11.78 10.55
C GLN A 118 -3.65 -12.07 10.01
N ALA A 119 -4.58 -12.48 10.88
CA ALA A 119 -5.99 -12.73 10.52
C ALA A 119 -6.71 -11.48 9.98
N MET A 120 -6.22 -10.27 10.25
CA MET A 120 -6.78 -9.03 9.70
C MET A 120 -6.37 -8.78 8.25
N LEU A 121 -5.37 -9.49 7.72
CA LEU A 121 -4.99 -9.43 6.31
C LEU A 121 -6.01 -10.18 5.47
N GLY A 122 -6.62 -9.50 4.49
CA GLY A 122 -7.53 -10.12 3.53
C GLY A 122 -6.91 -11.35 2.85
N ASP A 123 -7.73 -12.37 2.68
CA ASP A 123 -7.44 -13.58 1.91
C ASP A 123 -8.10 -13.55 0.52
N GLU A 124 -7.87 -14.60 -0.27
CA GLU A 124 -8.40 -14.77 -1.64
C GLU A 124 -9.93 -14.58 -1.74
N THR A 125 -10.66 -14.85 -0.66
CA THR A 125 -12.13 -14.77 -0.64
C THR A 125 -12.65 -13.45 -0.09
N THR A 126 -11.82 -12.67 0.60
CA THR A 126 -12.25 -11.54 1.43
C THR A 126 -13.01 -10.50 0.62
N PHE A 127 -12.50 -10.08 -0.55
CA PHE A 127 -13.18 -9.08 -1.39
C PHE A 127 -14.56 -9.54 -1.87
N VAL A 128 -14.73 -10.85 -2.13
CA VAL A 128 -16.00 -11.45 -2.58
C VAL A 128 -16.97 -11.58 -1.40
N THR A 129 -16.49 -12.11 -0.27
CA THR A 129 -17.27 -12.32 0.96
C THR A 129 -17.79 -11.00 1.52
N GLU A 130 -16.92 -9.99 1.59
CA GLU A 130 -17.24 -8.63 2.04
C GLU A 130 -17.96 -7.80 0.97
N LYS A 131 -18.13 -8.35 -0.24
CA LYS A 131 -18.80 -7.70 -1.38
C LYS A 131 -18.27 -6.30 -1.62
N VAL A 132 -16.95 -6.16 -1.66
CA VAL A 132 -16.27 -4.88 -1.93
C VAL A 132 -16.62 -4.41 -3.33
N LYS A 133 -16.93 -3.12 -3.46
CA LYS A 133 -17.33 -2.50 -4.74
C LYS A 133 -16.46 -1.31 -5.08
N ALA A 134 -16.34 -1.02 -6.37
CA ALA A 134 -15.84 0.26 -6.83
C ALA A 134 -16.65 1.42 -6.21
N GLY A 135 -15.97 2.50 -5.86
CA GLY A 135 -16.55 3.67 -5.20
C GLY A 135 -16.67 3.57 -3.67
N GLU A 136 -16.47 2.40 -3.07
CA GLU A 136 -16.39 2.29 -1.60
C GLU A 136 -15.10 2.93 -1.08
N GLU A 137 -15.16 3.49 0.12
CA GLU A 137 -14.03 4.16 0.76
C GLU A 137 -13.06 3.14 1.38
N MET A 138 -11.77 3.40 1.18
CA MET A 138 -10.67 2.74 1.87
C MET A 138 -9.78 3.78 2.53
N MET A 139 -9.22 3.40 3.67
CA MET A 139 -8.26 4.20 4.40
C MET A 139 -6.84 3.73 4.07
N THR A 140 -5.88 4.64 4.15
CA THR A 140 -4.45 4.34 4.06
C THR A 140 -3.65 5.16 5.04
N LEU A 141 -2.58 4.58 5.56
CA LEU A 141 -1.63 5.22 6.46
C LEU A 141 -0.27 5.33 5.80
N GLY A 142 0.40 6.46 5.95
CA GLY A 142 1.76 6.61 5.45
C GLY A 142 2.48 7.86 5.91
N TYR A 143 3.70 8.01 5.44
CA TYR A 143 4.58 9.14 5.76
C TYR A 143 4.92 9.94 4.50
N PRO A 144 3.96 10.66 3.89
CA PRO A 144 4.19 11.43 2.67
C PRO A 144 5.35 12.41 2.86
N HIS A 145 6.35 12.31 2.00
CA HIS A 145 7.62 13.06 2.08
C HIS A 145 8.37 12.90 3.41
N GLY A 146 8.10 11.82 4.16
CA GLY A 146 8.67 11.59 5.50
C GLY A 146 7.99 12.36 6.62
N LEU A 147 6.84 12.99 6.36
CA LEU A 147 6.09 13.72 7.38
C LEU A 147 5.29 12.77 8.27
N SER A 148 5.34 13.04 9.56
CA SER A 148 4.50 12.40 10.57
C SER A 148 3.31 13.28 10.92
N ALA A 149 2.20 12.69 11.36
CA ALA A 149 1.00 13.43 11.74
C ALA A 149 1.22 14.33 12.97
N ASN A 150 2.18 13.97 13.84
CA ASN A 150 2.50 14.70 15.05
C ASN A 150 3.94 14.43 15.50
N VAL A 151 4.35 15.10 16.58
CA VAL A 151 5.69 14.97 17.20
C VAL A 151 5.96 13.57 17.76
N ALA A 152 4.92 12.79 18.02
CA ALA A 152 5.05 11.41 18.47
C ALA A 152 5.37 10.43 17.31
N GLY A 153 5.43 10.89 16.07
CA GLY A 153 5.91 10.08 14.94
C GLY A 153 4.86 9.15 14.32
N PHE A 154 3.57 9.39 14.58
CA PHE A 154 2.49 8.60 13.98
C PHE A 154 2.31 8.88 12.48
N PRO A 155 1.84 7.88 11.71
CA PRO A 155 1.53 8.04 10.30
C PRO A 155 0.40 9.04 10.05
N ILE A 156 0.31 9.55 8.83
CA ILE A 156 -0.80 10.37 8.35
C ILE A 156 -1.87 9.44 7.77
N LEU A 157 -3.07 9.49 8.35
CA LEU A 157 -4.27 8.80 7.86
C LEU A 157 -4.89 9.58 6.69
N ARG A 158 -5.19 8.89 5.60
CA ARG A 158 -5.89 9.44 4.42
C ARG A 158 -6.94 8.47 3.92
N ALA A 159 -7.93 8.96 3.19
CA ALA A 159 -9.00 8.18 2.59
C ALA A 159 -8.99 8.33 1.07
N GLY A 160 -9.44 7.29 0.37
CA GLY A 160 -9.66 7.29 -1.08
C GLY A 160 -10.73 6.26 -1.45
N LYS A 161 -11.27 6.34 -2.67
CA LYS A 161 -12.29 5.38 -3.13
C LYS A 161 -11.67 4.27 -3.97
N VAL A 162 -12.23 3.07 -3.93
CA VAL A 162 -11.85 2.01 -4.87
C VAL A 162 -12.14 2.46 -6.30
N ALA A 163 -11.10 2.50 -7.14
CA ALA A 163 -11.12 3.11 -8.47
C ALA A 163 -10.97 2.10 -9.62
N SER A 164 -10.92 0.79 -9.32
CA SER A 164 -10.86 -0.27 -10.34
C SER A 164 -11.93 -1.33 -10.12
N TYR A 165 -12.23 -2.07 -11.19
CA TYR A 165 -13.09 -3.23 -11.18
C TYR A 165 -12.72 -4.16 -12.35
N PRO A 166 -12.76 -5.49 -12.17
CA PRO A 166 -13.01 -6.23 -10.93
C PRO A 166 -11.81 -6.24 -9.97
N LEU A 167 -12.02 -6.76 -8.75
CA LEU A 167 -11.02 -6.80 -7.65
C LEU A 167 -10.57 -8.23 -7.31
N SER A 168 -11.19 -9.26 -7.88
CA SER A 168 -10.96 -10.68 -7.58
C SER A 168 -11.28 -11.53 -8.81
N PRO A 169 -10.61 -12.68 -9.02
CA PRO A 169 -9.56 -13.27 -8.18
C PRO A 169 -8.22 -12.53 -8.28
N SER A 170 -7.40 -12.63 -7.23
CA SER A 170 -6.09 -11.95 -7.15
C SER A 170 -5.12 -12.45 -8.24
N THR A 171 -5.31 -13.70 -8.68
CA THR A 171 -4.55 -14.30 -9.78
C THR A 171 -4.77 -13.61 -11.13
N ALA A 172 -5.95 -13.02 -11.36
CA ALA A 172 -6.27 -12.24 -12.55
C ALA A 172 -6.07 -10.73 -12.32
N TYR A 173 -6.31 -10.27 -11.09
CA TYR A 173 -6.26 -8.86 -10.69
C TYR A 173 -5.37 -8.70 -9.45
N PRO A 174 -4.03 -8.86 -9.58
CA PRO A 174 -3.11 -8.86 -8.43
C PRO A 174 -2.96 -7.50 -7.75
N THR A 175 -3.41 -6.44 -8.43
CA THR A 175 -3.43 -5.09 -7.89
C THR A 175 -4.76 -4.44 -8.20
N PHE A 176 -5.17 -3.51 -7.35
CA PHE A 176 -6.33 -2.64 -7.58
C PHE A 176 -5.96 -1.17 -7.39
N LEU A 177 -6.82 -0.28 -7.88
CA LEU A 177 -6.62 1.16 -7.82
C LEU A 177 -7.47 1.78 -6.71
N ILE A 178 -6.92 2.81 -6.08
CA ILE A 178 -7.65 3.73 -5.21
C ILE A 178 -7.47 5.18 -5.70
N ASP A 179 -8.53 5.96 -5.63
CA ASP A 179 -8.58 7.39 -5.94
C ASP A 179 -7.91 8.18 -4.80
N LEU A 180 -6.59 8.25 -4.88
CA LEU A 180 -5.71 8.85 -3.88
C LEU A 180 -4.34 9.11 -4.49
N THR A 181 -3.85 10.34 -4.34
CA THR A 181 -2.50 10.72 -4.74
C THR A 181 -1.45 10.04 -3.86
N ALA A 182 -0.75 9.06 -4.43
CA ALA A 182 0.41 8.45 -3.81
C ALA A 182 1.67 9.29 -4.10
N VAL A 183 2.36 9.74 -3.06
CA VAL A 183 3.62 10.49 -3.16
C VAL A 183 4.75 9.71 -2.48
N PRO A 184 6.03 10.05 -2.72
CA PRO A 184 7.15 9.41 -2.03
C PRO A 184 6.94 9.36 -0.52
N GLY A 185 7.23 8.20 0.10
CA GLY A 185 7.01 7.96 1.52
C GLY A 185 5.70 7.22 1.85
N ASN A 186 4.70 7.22 0.95
CA ASN A 186 3.49 6.41 1.14
C ASN A 186 3.69 4.92 0.84
N SER A 187 4.67 4.58 0.01
CA SER A 187 4.95 3.20 -0.39
C SER A 187 5.18 2.30 0.81
N GLY A 188 4.49 1.16 0.83
CA GLY A 188 4.46 0.19 1.93
C GLY A 188 3.40 0.47 2.99
N GLY A 189 2.61 1.54 2.85
CA GLY A 189 1.49 1.84 3.74
C GLY A 189 0.34 0.84 3.61
N PRO A 190 -0.31 0.44 4.72
CA PRO A 190 -1.48 -0.42 4.64
C PRO A 190 -2.64 0.34 3.98
N VAL A 191 -3.46 -0.39 3.23
CA VAL A 191 -4.76 0.04 2.71
C VAL A 191 -5.81 -0.87 3.32
N PHE A 192 -6.84 -0.31 3.95
CA PHE A 192 -7.76 -1.07 4.78
C PHE A 192 -9.19 -0.51 4.74
N MET A 193 -10.14 -1.36 5.10
CA MET A 193 -11.53 -0.99 5.34
C MET A 193 -11.83 -1.16 6.82
N THR A 194 -12.51 -0.18 7.39
CA THR A 194 -13.07 -0.21 8.75
C THR A 194 -14.39 0.54 8.72
N THR A 195 -15.50 -0.19 8.66
CA THR A 195 -16.83 0.40 8.59
C THR A 195 -17.74 -0.23 9.64
N GLU A 196 -18.55 0.60 10.29
CA GLU A 196 -19.51 0.13 11.29
C GLU A 196 -20.79 -0.42 10.66
N GLY A 197 -21.55 -1.19 11.45
CA GLY A 197 -22.91 -1.62 11.13
C GLY A 197 -23.05 -3.09 10.70
N PRO A 198 -24.26 -3.54 10.34
CA PRO A 198 -24.56 -4.95 10.04
C PRO A 198 -23.83 -5.52 8.82
N LYS A 199 -23.24 -4.65 7.99
CA LYS A 199 -22.40 -4.98 6.83
C LYS A 199 -21.03 -4.31 6.94
N GLY A 200 -20.62 -4.02 8.18
CA GLY A 200 -19.34 -3.43 8.48
C GLY A 200 -18.21 -4.34 8.01
N LYS A 201 -17.15 -3.74 7.50
CA LYS A 201 -15.98 -4.41 6.92
C LYS A 201 -14.78 -4.00 7.73
N THR A 202 -14.00 -4.96 8.21
CA THR A 202 -12.82 -4.69 9.04
C THR A 202 -11.68 -5.61 8.61
N PHE A 203 -10.85 -5.16 7.66
CA PHE A 203 -9.70 -5.91 7.16
C PHE A 203 -8.69 -4.99 6.46
N VAL A 204 -7.43 -5.43 6.39
CA VAL A 204 -6.40 -4.86 5.53
C VAL A 204 -6.57 -5.44 4.12
N ALA A 205 -6.89 -4.57 3.18
CA ALA A 205 -7.14 -4.90 1.78
C ALA A 205 -5.85 -5.08 0.97
N GLY A 206 -4.77 -4.40 1.37
CA GLY A 206 -3.50 -4.53 0.68
C GLY A 206 -2.44 -3.52 1.13
N VAL A 207 -1.42 -3.37 0.29
CA VAL A 207 -0.28 -2.47 0.51
C VAL A 207 -0.18 -1.49 -0.63
N LEU A 208 -0.14 -0.20 -0.32
CA LEU A 208 0.06 0.86 -1.31
C LEU A 208 1.49 0.80 -1.83
N ILE A 209 1.68 0.45 -3.10
CA ILE A 209 3.02 0.21 -3.68
C ILE A 209 3.49 1.38 -4.55
N LYS A 210 2.64 1.96 -5.39
CA LYS A 210 3.05 3.05 -6.29
C LYS A 210 1.89 3.98 -6.66
N GLN A 211 2.24 5.10 -7.29
CA GLN A 211 1.30 5.93 -8.03
C GLN A 211 1.17 5.38 -9.46
N VAL A 212 0.02 5.62 -10.10
CA VAL A 212 -0.10 5.42 -11.55
C VAL A 212 0.65 6.55 -12.28
N GLU A 213 1.50 6.18 -13.23
CA GLU A 213 2.19 7.10 -14.13
C GLU A 213 1.82 6.76 -15.57
N ASP A 214 1.42 7.77 -16.35
CA ASP A 214 1.12 7.68 -17.78
C ASP A 214 1.87 8.81 -18.51
N ASP A 215 2.75 8.49 -19.46
CA ASP A 215 3.60 9.45 -20.18
C ASP A 215 4.27 10.52 -19.28
N ASN A 216 4.89 10.09 -18.18
CA ASN A 216 5.50 10.93 -17.13
C ASN A 216 4.52 11.85 -16.37
N GLN A 217 3.22 11.74 -16.60
CA GLN A 217 2.20 12.38 -15.79
C GLN A 217 1.81 11.46 -14.64
N ARG A 218 1.83 12.04 -13.44
CA ARG A 218 1.40 11.39 -12.21
C ARG A 218 -0.10 11.56 -12.07
N LEU A 219 -0.84 10.47 -12.18
CA LEU A 219 -2.29 10.48 -11.98
C LEU A 219 -2.60 10.42 -10.49
N GLU A 220 -3.76 10.94 -10.08
CA GLU A 220 -4.22 10.92 -8.68
C GLU A 220 -4.71 9.53 -8.24
N LEU A 221 -4.01 8.47 -8.68
CA LEU A 221 -4.36 7.08 -8.46
C LEU A 221 -3.23 6.34 -7.75
N GLY A 222 -3.58 5.67 -6.66
CA GLY A 222 -2.72 4.74 -5.94
C GLY A 222 -2.91 3.31 -6.45
N VAL A 223 -1.82 2.59 -6.64
CA VAL A 223 -1.81 1.16 -6.95
C VAL A 223 -1.56 0.38 -5.68
N VAL A 224 -2.48 -0.54 -5.37
CA VAL A 224 -2.47 -1.35 -4.15
C VAL A 224 -2.24 -2.80 -4.55
N ALA A 225 -1.22 -3.44 -3.99
CA ALA A 225 -1.04 -4.89 -4.09
C ALA A 225 -1.94 -5.58 -3.05
N ASP A 226 -2.65 -6.61 -3.47
CA ASP A 226 -3.61 -7.32 -2.62
C ASP A 226 -2.95 -7.92 -1.36
N ALA A 227 -3.65 -7.90 -0.23
CA ALA A 227 -3.18 -8.43 1.04
C ALA A 227 -2.86 -9.93 1.00
N ILE A 228 -3.44 -10.71 0.09
CA ILE A 228 -3.08 -12.13 -0.09
C ILE A 228 -1.57 -12.30 -0.34
N PHE A 229 -0.94 -11.37 -1.06
CA PHE A 229 0.50 -11.45 -1.35
C PHE A 229 1.36 -11.15 -0.12
N VAL A 230 0.84 -10.44 0.88
CA VAL A 230 1.49 -10.31 2.19
C VAL A 230 1.46 -11.66 2.91
N ARG A 231 0.30 -12.36 2.89
CA ARG A 231 0.15 -13.69 3.49
C ARG A 231 1.09 -14.71 2.82
N GLU A 232 1.13 -14.74 1.49
CA GLU A 232 2.05 -15.60 0.74
C GLU A 232 3.53 -15.30 1.04
N THR A 233 3.89 -14.03 1.24
CA THR A 233 5.25 -13.64 1.62
C THR A 233 5.61 -14.06 3.05
N ILE A 234 4.65 -14.02 3.97
CA ILE A 234 4.81 -14.57 5.33
C ILE A 234 5.02 -16.10 5.26
N ASP A 235 4.28 -16.82 4.41
CA ASP A 235 4.46 -18.26 4.23
C ASP A 235 5.82 -18.60 3.59
N ILE A 236 6.31 -17.76 2.67
CA ILE A 236 7.67 -17.88 2.13
C ILE A 236 8.71 -17.69 3.24
N MET A 237 8.52 -16.69 4.10
CA MET A 237 9.40 -16.42 5.24
C MET A 237 9.44 -17.62 6.19
N GLN A 238 8.29 -18.14 6.63
CA GLN A 238 8.24 -19.26 7.56
C GLN A 238 8.90 -20.53 6.99
N ARG A 239 8.67 -20.83 5.71
CA ARG A 239 9.37 -21.94 5.02
C ARG A 239 10.88 -21.72 4.92
N GLY A 240 11.31 -20.50 4.63
CA GLY A 240 12.73 -20.13 4.59
C GLY A 240 13.41 -20.31 5.95
N GLN A 241 12.77 -19.85 7.03
CA GLN A 241 13.26 -20.02 8.40
C GLN A 241 13.34 -21.49 8.80
N ALA A 242 12.34 -22.31 8.44
CA ALA A 242 12.32 -23.74 8.76
C ALA A 242 13.41 -24.55 8.02
N THR A 243 13.79 -24.13 6.82
CA THR A 243 14.79 -24.81 5.97
C THR A 243 16.21 -24.27 6.15
N GLY A 244 16.38 -23.17 6.88
CA GLY A 244 17.65 -22.44 6.97
C GLY A 244 18.05 -21.74 5.65
N ALA A 245 17.16 -21.71 4.66
CA ALA A 245 17.37 -21.04 3.39
C ALA A 245 16.95 -19.56 3.51
N LEU A 246 17.89 -18.64 3.36
CA LEU A 246 17.56 -17.24 3.08
C LEU A 246 17.01 -17.18 1.65
N SER A 247 15.73 -16.86 1.49
CA SER A 247 15.06 -16.85 0.19
C SER A 247 15.74 -15.85 -0.76
N GLN A 248 16.22 -16.33 -1.91
CA GLN A 248 16.39 -15.50 -3.10
C GLN A 248 15.46 -15.99 -4.20
N PRO A 249 14.45 -15.19 -4.50
CA PRO A 249 14.26 -14.71 -5.85
C PRO A 249 14.39 -13.18 -5.83
N ARG A 250 15.37 -12.64 -6.56
CA ARG A 250 15.29 -11.24 -6.97
C ARG A 250 14.11 -11.13 -7.92
N LEU A 251 13.15 -10.26 -7.63
CA LEU A 251 12.50 -9.59 -8.74
C LEU A 251 13.63 -8.88 -9.49
N THR A 252 13.86 -9.27 -10.74
CA THR A 252 14.36 -8.27 -11.69
C THR A 252 13.25 -7.23 -11.70
N PRO A 253 13.49 -5.92 -11.46
CA PRO A 253 12.42 -4.93 -11.35
C PRO A 253 11.65 -4.83 -12.67
N GLY A 254 10.69 -5.72 -12.86
CA GLY A 254 9.60 -5.52 -13.79
C GLY A 254 8.68 -4.57 -13.07
N LEU A 255 8.67 -3.30 -13.52
CA LEU A 255 7.55 -2.41 -13.22
C LEU A 255 6.27 -3.24 -13.33
N PRO A 256 5.37 -3.23 -12.31
CA PRO A 256 4.06 -3.83 -12.48
C PRO A 256 3.52 -3.29 -13.79
N ALA A 257 3.10 -4.20 -14.69
CA ALA A 257 2.74 -3.85 -16.06
C ALA A 257 1.88 -2.58 -16.04
N PRO A 258 2.11 -1.63 -16.97
CA PRO A 258 1.19 -0.51 -17.12
C PRO A 258 -0.23 -1.05 -17.12
N VAL A 259 -1.18 -0.30 -16.54
CA VAL A 259 -2.59 -0.64 -16.64
C VAL A 259 -2.91 -0.64 -18.14
N GLN A 260 -2.83 -1.81 -18.77
CA GLN A 260 -3.12 -1.94 -20.19
C GLN A 260 -4.63 -1.93 -20.31
N THR A 261 -5.16 -0.90 -20.95
CA THR A 261 -6.53 -0.90 -21.42
C THR A 261 -6.71 -2.07 -22.39
N PRO A 262 -7.79 -2.86 -22.28
CA PRO A 262 -8.14 -3.78 -23.34
C PRO A 262 -8.41 -2.99 -24.63
N GLY A 263 -7.50 -3.10 -25.61
CA GLY A 263 -7.65 -2.52 -26.95
C GLY A 263 -6.66 -1.42 -27.34
N GLY A 264 -5.37 -1.75 -27.47
CA GLY A 264 -4.40 -0.99 -28.30
C GLY A 264 -4.03 0.42 -27.82
N PRO A 265 -3.04 1.07 -28.49
CA PRO A 265 -2.53 2.38 -28.07
C PRO A 265 -3.65 3.42 -28.10
N THR A 266 -3.62 4.29 -27.09
CA THR A 266 -4.50 5.45 -26.90
C THR A 266 -4.66 6.17 -28.23
N THR A 267 -5.91 6.24 -28.70
CA THR A 267 -6.28 7.03 -29.87
C THR A 267 -5.80 8.46 -29.70
N ASP A 268 -5.11 8.98 -30.73
CA ASP A 268 -4.86 10.41 -30.96
C ASP A 268 -6.04 11.23 -30.43
N THR A 269 -5.87 11.84 -29.26
CA THR A 269 -6.84 12.76 -28.68
C THR A 269 -6.79 14.05 -29.49
N LYS A 270 -7.41 14.04 -30.67
CA LYS A 270 -8.01 15.24 -31.21
C LYS A 270 -9.07 15.68 -30.21
N ASP A 271 -8.63 16.58 -29.34
CA ASP A 271 -9.39 17.56 -28.57
C ASP A 271 -10.91 17.32 -28.56
N MET A 272 -11.40 16.67 -27.51
CA MET A 272 -12.83 16.45 -27.29
C MET A 272 -13.59 17.74 -26.91
N THR A 273 -12.94 18.91 -26.89
CA THR A 273 -13.57 20.19 -26.55
C THR A 273 -13.99 21.03 -27.76
N ASP A 274 -13.69 20.59 -28.99
CA ASP A 274 -14.00 21.33 -30.21
C ASP A 274 -15.48 21.20 -30.63
N ARG A 275 -16.38 21.70 -29.79
CA ARG A 275 -17.78 21.90 -30.13
C ARG A 275 -17.87 23.18 -30.96
N LYS A 276 -17.74 23.07 -32.30
CA LYS A 276 -18.09 24.15 -33.23
C LYS A 276 -19.49 24.67 -32.89
N THR A 277 -19.57 25.88 -32.38
CA THR A 277 -20.81 26.63 -32.28
C THR A 277 -21.14 27.18 -33.67
N ASP A 278 -22.07 26.56 -34.37
CA ASP A 278 -22.73 27.19 -35.52
C ASP A 278 -23.67 28.31 -35.01
N PRO A 279 -23.49 29.58 -35.41
CA PRO A 279 -24.49 30.59 -35.13
C PRO A 279 -25.66 30.41 -36.10
N ALA A 280 -26.79 29.97 -35.56
CA ALA A 280 -28.08 30.10 -36.22
C ALA A 280 -28.42 31.59 -36.37
N GLY A 281 -28.51 32.06 -37.62
CA GLY A 281 -28.96 33.39 -37.98
C GLY A 281 -29.68 33.37 -39.33
N GLN A 282 -31.02 33.21 -39.27
CA GLN A 282 -32.08 33.81 -40.11
C GLN A 282 -31.66 34.46 -41.45
N ALA A 283 -32.29 34.25 -42.61
CA ALA A 283 -33.71 34.09 -42.88
C ALA A 283 -33.95 33.67 -44.35
N ALA A 284 -35.02 32.92 -44.62
CA ALA A 284 -35.75 33.03 -45.87
C ALA A 284 -37.23 32.66 -45.62
N LYS A 285 -38.10 33.65 -45.82
CA LYS A 285 -39.58 33.54 -45.84
C LYS A 285 -40.06 33.22 -47.27
N PRO A 286 -41.35 32.88 -47.49
CA PRO A 286 -41.75 31.61 -48.08
C PRO A 286 -42.13 31.67 -49.56
N SER A 287 -42.30 30.48 -50.12
CA SER A 287 -42.82 30.14 -51.45
C SER A 287 -44.07 30.92 -51.88
N GLY A 288 -44.05 31.42 -53.11
CA GLY A 288 -45.21 31.91 -53.86
C GLY A 288 -45.24 31.29 -55.27
N ALA A 289 -46.43 30.85 -55.66
CA ALA A 289 -46.85 30.04 -56.80
C ALA A 289 -46.34 30.39 -58.22
N THR A 290 -46.33 29.33 -59.03
CA THR A 290 -46.47 29.22 -60.50
C THR A 290 -47.22 30.36 -61.20
N ASN A 291 -46.58 31.00 -62.18
CA ASN A 291 -46.79 30.81 -63.63
C ASN A 291 -45.75 31.61 -64.42
#